data_AF-A0A7Y2URG8-F1
#
_entry.id   AF-A0A7Y2URG8-F1
#
_cell.length_a   1.000
_cell.length_b   1.000
_cell.length_c   1.000
_cell.angle_alpha   90.00
_cell.angle_beta   90.00
_cell.angle_gamma   90.00
#
_symmetry.space_group_name_H-M   'P 1'
#
loop_
_entity.id
_entity.type
_entity.pdbx_description
1 polymer ?
#
loop_
_entity_poly.entity_id
_entity_poly.type
_entity_poly.pdbx_seq_one_letter_code
_entity_poly.pdbx_strand_id
1 'polypeptide(L)'
;DYHYPSPRRAALMLADAGVCDLARAWHLVSAGPAAVLGLEDRGHLTPGMRADIVVLDAATRRVAATFVEGRVSYMSGAVADRFVT
;
A
#
# COMPACT_ATOMS: atom_id res chain seq x y z
N ASP A 1 -11.78 9.76 -15.31
CA ASP A 1 -12.27 10.30 -14.02
C ASP A 1 -11.66 9.59 -12.79
N TYR A 2 -10.49 8.94 -12.92
CA TYR A 2 -9.84 8.24 -11.81
C TYR A 2 -9.11 9.20 -10.87
N HIS A 3 -9.51 9.24 -9.59
CA HIS A 3 -8.82 9.98 -8.55
C HIS A 3 -7.88 9.03 -7.79
N TYR A 4 -6.58 9.08 -8.11
CA TYR A 4 -5.54 8.18 -7.60
C TYR A 4 -5.55 7.91 -6.07
N PRO A 5 -5.86 8.89 -5.19
CA PRO A 5 -5.93 8.64 -3.75
C PRO A 5 -7.11 7.77 -3.28
N SER A 6 -8.14 7.58 -4.10
CA SER A 6 -9.43 7.03 -3.66
C SER A 6 -9.38 5.56 -3.20
N PRO A 7 -8.71 4.61 -3.88
CA PRO A 7 -8.71 3.20 -3.45
C PRO A 7 -8.13 3.03 -2.04
N ARG A 8 -6.97 3.64 -1.77
CA ARG A 8 -6.33 3.63 -0.45
C ARG A 8 -7.25 4.20 0.63
N ARG A 9 -7.89 5.34 0.34
CA ARG A 9 -8.81 5.99 1.29
C ARG A 9 -10.00 5.09 1.59
N ALA A 10 -10.61 4.47 0.58
CA ALA A 10 -11.73 3.55 0.76
C ALA A 10 -11.36 2.34 1.63
N ALA A 11 -10.21 1.70 1.38
CA ALA A 11 -9.74 0.58 2.19
C ALA A 11 -9.53 0.98 3.67
N LEU A 12 -8.91 2.14 3.92
CA LEU A 12 -8.74 2.66 5.29
C LEU A 12 -10.10 2.94 5.95
N MET A 13 -11.04 3.54 5.23
CA MET A 13 -12.38 3.83 5.75
C MET A 13 -13.15 2.56 6.11
N LEU A 14 -13.04 1.48 5.33
CA LEU A 14 -13.66 0.19 5.65
C LEU A 14 -13.11 -0.40 6.95
N ALA A 15 -11.79 -0.32 7.13
CA ALA A 15 -11.14 -0.78 8.35
C ALA A 15 -11.54 0.07 9.56
N ASP A 16 -11.57 1.40 9.41
CA ASP A 16 -11.96 2.33 10.49
C ASP A 16 -13.41 2.16 10.93
N ALA A 17 -14.30 1.94 9.96
CA ALA A 17 -15.72 1.72 10.22
C ALA A 17 -16.00 0.33 10.81
N GLY A 18 -14.98 -0.52 10.97
CA GLY A 18 -15.12 -1.86 11.52
C GLY A 18 -15.86 -2.83 10.60
N VAL A 19 -16.00 -2.51 9.30
CA VAL A 19 -16.63 -3.40 8.32
C VAL A 19 -15.82 -4.69 8.16
N CYS A 20 -14.51 -4.57 8.18
CA CYS A 20 -13.57 -5.68 8.25
C CYS A 20 -12.23 -5.23 8.84
N ASP A 21 -11.32 -6.17 9.10
CA ASP A 21 -9.96 -5.82 9.52
C ASP A 21 -9.16 -5.16 8.37
N LEU A 22 -8.03 -4.54 8.73
CA LEU A 22 -7.17 -3.86 7.77
C LEU A 22 -6.66 -4.80 6.67
N ALA A 23 -6.35 -6.06 6.99
CA ALA A 23 -5.81 -7.00 6.01
C ALA A 23 -6.85 -7.34 4.93
N ARG A 24 -8.10 -7.59 5.34
CA ARG A 24 -9.25 -7.82 4.44
C ARG A 24 -9.56 -6.57 3.63
N ALA A 25 -9.52 -5.38 4.22
CA ALA A 25 -9.75 -4.14 3.50
C ALA A 25 -8.63 -3.88 2.47
N TRP A 26 -7.37 -4.12 2.84
CA TRP A 26 -6.21 -3.92 1.95
C TRP A 26 -6.20 -4.91 0.78
N HIS A 27 -6.71 -6.12 0.98
CA HIS A 27 -6.87 -7.11 -0.08
C HIS A 27 -7.64 -6.54 -1.28
N LEU A 28 -8.64 -5.68 -1.06
CA LEU A 28 -9.46 -5.05 -2.12
C LEU A 28 -8.65 -4.13 -3.05
N VAL A 29 -7.49 -3.66 -2.62
CA VAL A 29 -6.63 -2.73 -3.36
C VAL A 29 -5.23 -3.29 -3.64
N SER A 30 -5.01 -4.58 -3.36
CA SER A 30 -3.73 -5.26 -3.56
C SER A 30 -3.94 -6.64 -4.21
N ALA A 31 -4.04 -7.71 -3.42
CA ALA A 31 -4.18 -9.09 -3.88
C ALA A 31 -5.46 -9.35 -4.70
N GLY A 32 -6.58 -8.70 -4.39
CA GLY A 32 -7.83 -8.85 -5.14
C GLY A 32 -7.68 -8.44 -6.61
N PRO A 33 -7.25 -7.19 -6.90
CA PRO A 33 -6.93 -6.77 -8.27
C PRO A 33 -5.86 -7.62 -8.95
N ALA A 34 -4.83 -8.05 -8.22
CA ALA A 34 -3.79 -8.93 -8.78
C ALA A 34 -4.39 -10.27 -9.25
N ALA A 35 -5.24 -10.90 -8.43
CA ALA A 35 -5.92 -12.15 -8.77
C ALA A 35 -6.86 -12.01 -9.97
N VAL A 36 -7.63 -10.91 -10.05
CA VAL A 36 -8.51 -10.62 -11.21
C VAL A 36 -7.71 -10.51 -12.51
N LEU A 37 -6.48 -10.00 -12.43
CA LEU A 37 -5.58 -9.84 -13.58
C LEU A 37 -4.68 -11.05 -13.84
N GLY A 38 -4.76 -12.11 -13.03
CA GLY A 38 -3.86 -13.27 -13.12
C GLY A 38 -2.40 -12.97 -12.79
N LEU A 39 -2.14 -11.94 -11.98
CA LEU A 39 -0.80 -11.56 -11.54
C LEU A 39 -0.46 -12.30 -10.25
N GLU A 40 0.37 -13.33 -10.35
CA GLU A 40 0.77 -14.19 -9.22
C GLU A 40 2.00 -13.66 -8.46
N ASP A 41 2.66 -12.63 -9.00
CA ASP A 41 3.93 -12.11 -8.49
C ASP A 41 3.77 -10.91 -7.56
N ARG A 42 2.55 -10.46 -7.24
CA ARG A 42 2.29 -9.22 -6.47
C ARG A 42 0.97 -9.26 -5.69
N GLY A 43 0.76 -8.24 -4.87
CA GLY A 43 -0.47 -8.07 -4.08
C GLY A 43 -0.40 -8.66 -2.66
N HIS A 44 0.65 -9.43 -2.36
CA HIS A 44 0.94 -9.97 -1.03
C HIS A 44 2.30 -9.47 -0.52
N LEU A 45 2.38 -9.17 0.78
CA LEU A 45 3.63 -8.82 1.46
C LEU A 45 4.24 -10.08 2.10
N THR A 46 4.80 -10.94 1.26
CA THR A 46 5.48 -12.18 1.67
C THR A 46 6.78 -12.36 0.89
N PRO A 47 7.79 -13.05 1.45
CA PRO A 47 9.01 -13.36 0.71
C PRO A 47 8.73 -14.05 -0.63
N GLY A 48 9.49 -13.70 -1.67
CA GLY A 48 9.34 -14.24 -3.03
C GLY A 48 8.39 -13.47 -3.94
N MET A 49 7.61 -12.52 -3.42
CA MET A 49 6.78 -11.62 -4.21
C MET A 49 7.56 -10.39 -4.70
N ARG A 50 7.08 -9.72 -5.75
CA ARG A 50 7.58 -8.40 -6.17
C ARG A 50 7.43 -7.42 -5.01
N ALA A 51 8.51 -6.69 -4.75
CA ALA A 51 8.58 -5.69 -3.68
C ALA A 51 7.91 -4.36 -4.09
N ASP A 52 6.63 -4.42 -4.43
CA ASP A 52 5.76 -3.26 -4.61
C ASP A 52 5.11 -2.92 -3.26
N ILE A 53 5.64 -1.91 -2.58
CA ILE A 53 5.33 -1.63 -1.17
C ILE A 53 4.93 -0.17 -1.00
N VAL A 54 3.86 0.08 -0.25
CA VAL A 54 3.53 1.42 0.24
C VAL A 54 3.69 1.48 1.75
N VAL A 55 4.42 2.47 2.23
CA VAL A 55 4.59 2.75 3.66
C VAL A 55 3.71 3.93 4.00
N LEU A 56 2.85 3.76 4.99
CA LEU A 56 1.99 4.82 5.50
C LEU A 56 2.48 5.28 6.87
N ASP A 57 2.43 6.58 7.09
CA ASP A 57 2.56 7.13 8.44
C ASP A 57 1.37 6.65 9.29
N ALA A 58 1.64 6.06 10.45
CA ALA A 58 0.60 5.41 11.25
C ALA A 58 -0.42 6.40 11.81
N ALA A 59 0.01 7.63 12.14
CA ALA A 59 -0.84 8.65 12.75
C ALA A 59 -1.71 9.38 11.72
N THR A 60 -1.11 9.74 10.57
CA THR A 60 -1.73 10.62 9.56
C THR A 60 -2.21 9.85 8.33
N ARG A 61 -1.74 8.62 8.13
CA ARG A 61 -2.02 7.76 6.96
C ARG A 61 -1.63 8.37 5.62
N ARG A 62 -0.74 9.36 5.66
CA ARG A 62 -0.06 9.87 4.47
C ARG A 62 0.94 8.83 3.98
N VAL A 63 1.20 8.81 2.67
CA VAL A 63 2.28 7.98 2.12
C VAL A 63 3.60 8.56 2.60
N ALA A 64 4.38 7.75 3.32
CA ALA A 64 5.73 8.09 3.73
C ALA A 64 6.74 7.62 2.68
N ALA A 65 6.52 6.45 2.06
CA ALA A 65 7.34 5.96 0.97
C ALA A 65 6.57 5.00 0.05
N THR A 66 7.04 4.89 -1.19
CA THR A 66 6.58 3.88 -2.16
C THR A 66 7.77 3.22 -2.82
N PHE A 67 7.74 1.89 -2.87
CA PHE A 67 8.71 1.06 -3.58
C PHE A 67 8.03 0.36 -4.75
N VAL A 68 8.70 0.33 -5.88
CA VAL A 68 8.28 -0.43 -7.07
C VAL A 68 9.44 -1.37 -7.41
N GLU A 69 9.18 -2.66 -7.36
CA GLU A 69 10.21 -3.71 -7.54
C GLU A 69 11.42 -3.52 -6.62
N GLY A 70 11.18 -3.12 -5.37
CA GLY A 70 12.21 -2.88 -4.37
C GLY A 70 12.99 -1.58 -4.56
N ARG A 71 12.67 -0.78 -5.59
CA ARG A 71 13.30 0.53 -5.82
C ARG A 71 12.44 1.64 -5.26
N VAL A 72 13.05 2.58 -4.55
CA VAL A 72 12.36 3.78 -4.06
C VAL A 72 11.85 4.60 -5.25
N SER A 73 10.54 4.82 -5.30
CA SER A 73 9.87 5.69 -6.28
C SER A 73 9.40 7.00 -5.65
N TYR A 74 9.18 7.00 -4.34
CA TYR A 74 8.79 8.16 -3.55
C TYR A 74 9.20 7.97 -2.09
N MET A 75 9.60 9.07 -1.44
CA MET A 75 9.90 9.11 -0.02
C MET A 75 9.67 10.53 0.52
N SER A 76 9.16 10.66 1.75
CA SER A 76 8.96 11.96 2.41
C SER A 76 8.96 11.86 3.93
N GLY A 77 9.14 13.00 4.60
CA GLY A 77 9.10 13.11 6.05
C GLY A 77 10.20 12.31 6.75
N ALA A 78 9.91 11.85 7.96
CA ALA A 78 10.90 11.18 8.83
C ALA A 78 11.57 9.94 8.20
N VAL A 79 10.90 9.26 7.26
CA VAL A 79 11.48 8.11 6.57
C VAL A 79 12.55 8.53 5.56
N ALA A 80 12.37 9.70 4.90
CA ALA A 80 13.38 10.29 4.03
C ALA A 80 14.59 10.76 4.84
N ASP A 81 14.34 11.45 5.96
CA ASP A 81 15.41 11.99 6.81
C ASP A 81 16.35 10.87 7.30
N ARG A 82 15.80 9.71 7.70
CA ARG A 82 16.57 8.55 8.18
C ARG A 82 17.32 7.78 7.08
N PHE A 83 16.96 7.96 5.82
CA PHE A 83 17.56 7.23 4.70
C PHE A 83 18.79 7.94 4.12
N VAL A 84 18.91 9.25 4.36
CA VAL A 84 19.98 10.11 3.81
C VAL A 84 21.11 10.35 4.82
N THR A 85 20.89 10.02 6.10
CA THR A 85 21.89 10.05 7.18
C THR A 85 22.43 8.68 7.50
#